data_AF-A0A151MLV7-F1
#
_entry.id   AF-A0A151MLV7-F1
#
_cell.length_a   1.000
_cell.length_b   1.000
_cell.length_c   1.000
_cell.angle_alpha   90.00
_cell.angle_beta   90.00
_cell.angle_gamma   90.00
#
_symmetry.space_group_name_H-M   'P 1'
#
loop_
_entity.id
_entity.type
_entity.pdbx_description
1 polymer ?
#
loop_
_entity_poly.entity_id
_entity_poly.type
_entity_poly.pdbx_seq_one_letter_code
_entity_poly.pdbx_strand_id
1 'polypeptide(L)'
;MLVLVLGDLHIPHRCSSLPAKFKKLLVPGRIQHILCTGNLCTKESYDYLKTLTADVHVVRGDFDENLNYPDQKVVTVGQFKIGLIHGHQVIPWGDMGSLALLQRQLDVDILISGHTHKFEAFEYENKFYVNPGSATGAYNALEMNIIPSFVLMDIQASTIVTYVYQLTGDESLVIPGEDAPGAAASELEADLHERAFFCIGGLREAFMIPATDREVRLVWIPIMAWVPLLLVLLTYCSGSLSQPTLTQPPSESVSLGNTVSLSCTLSSQYSNYYVAWYQQRSSQAPRFLWYSKGTKGDGVPDRFTVSNSSAIRSLTITNVQADDEATYWCGTGYMSGDVYTYSTMTQLNGN
;
A
#
# COMPACT_ATOMS: atom_id res chain seq x y z
N MET A 1 17.53 2.43 -17.56
CA MET A 1 16.90 1.58 -18.60
C MET A 1 15.42 1.59 -18.30
N LEU A 2 14.61 1.99 -19.27
CA LEU A 2 13.17 2.13 -19.13
C LEU A 2 12.45 0.81 -19.42
N VAL A 3 11.77 0.33 -18.39
CA VAL A 3 10.93 -0.87 -18.41
C VAL A 3 9.48 -0.45 -18.24
N LEU A 4 8.64 -0.78 -19.20
CA LEU A 4 7.20 -0.56 -19.10
C LEU A 4 6.56 -1.81 -18.46
N VAL A 5 5.75 -1.57 -17.43
CA VAL A 5 5.00 -2.61 -16.72
C VAL A 5 3.51 -2.31 -16.84
N LEU A 6 2.76 -3.27 -17.38
CA LEU A 6 1.32 -3.12 -17.58
C LEU A 6 0.62 -4.47 -17.67
N GLY A 7 -0.70 -4.49 -17.59
CA GLY A 7 -1.49 -5.69 -17.90
C GLY A 7 -2.95 -5.47 -17.61
N ASP A 8 -3.69 -6.57 -17.48
CA ASP A 8 -5.13 -6.56 -17.19
C ASP A 8 -5.90 -5.65 -18.16
N LEU A 9 -5.58 -5.74 -19.46
CA LEU A 9 -6.21 -4.93 -20.50
C LEU A 9 -7.64 -5.40 -20.78
N HIS A 10 -7.84 -6.72 -20.78
CA HIS A 10 -9.10 -7.39 -21.11
C HIS A 10 -9.74 -6.91 -22.41
N ILE A 11 -8.93 -6.74 -23.47
CA ILE A 11 -9.41 -6.35 -24.80
C ILE A 11 -9.65 -7.60 -25.65
N PRO A 12 -10.85 -7.84 -26.19
CA PRO A 12 -12.01 -6.93 -26.25
C PRO A 12 -13.09 -7.15 -25.17
N HIS A 13 -12.91 -8.11 -24.27
CA HIS A 13 -13.99 -8.60 -23.40
C HIS A 13 -14.58 -7.55 -22.45
N ARG A 14 -13.75 -6.68 -21.87
CA ARG A 14 -14.18 -5.66 -20.88
C ARG A 14 -13.92 -4.24 -21.38
N CYS A 15 -12.91 -4.06 -22.21
CA CYS A 15 -12.52 -2.75 -22.74
C CYS A 15 -12.26 -2.83 -24.24
N SER A 16 -12.53 -1.74 -24.94
CA SER A 16 -12.31 -1.67 -26.39
C SER A 16 -10.88 -1.29 -26.75
N SER A 17 -10.22 -0.43 -25.96
CA SER A 17 -8.84 -0.02 -26.21
C SER A 17 -8.20 0.70 -25.01
N LEU A 18 -6.87 0.86 -25.03
CA LEU A 18 -6.15 1.73 -24.09
C LEU A 18 -6.60 3.19 -24.20
N PRO A 19 -6.65 3.95 -23.08
CA PRO A 19 -6.94 5.38 -23.10
C PRO A 19 -6.06 6.17 -24.07
N ALA A 20 -6.65 7.16 -24.74
CA ALA A 20 -5.95 7.92 -25.78
C ALA A 20 -4.70 8.65 -25.25
N LYS A 21 -4.74 9.14 -23.99
CA LYS A 21 -3.58 9.77 -23.34
C LYS A 21 -2.43 8.79 -23.12
N PHE A 22 -2.72 7.56 -22.71
CA PHE A 22 -1.69 6.52 -22.56
C PHE A 22 -1.07 6.16 -23.91
N LYS A 23 -1.89 5.99 -24.97
CA LYS A 23 -1.37 5.76 -26.34
C LYS A 23 -0.44 6.87 -26.83
N LYS A 24 -0.67 8.12 -26.44
CA LYS A 24 0.21 9.26 -26.79
C LYS A 24 1.55 9.22 -26.04
N LEU A 25 1.57 8.68 -24.82
CA LEU A 25 2.80 8.53 -24.02
C LEU A 25 3.62 7.31 -24.44
N LEU A 26 2.94 6.22 -24.80
CA LEU A 26 3.54 4.97 -25.23
C LEU A 26 3.94 5.06 -26.71
N VAL A 27 5.03 5.78 -26.97
CA VAL A 27 5.64 5.91 -28.30
C VAL A 27 6.85 4.97 -28.46
N PRO A 28 7.02 4.34 -29.64
CA PRO A 28 8.15 3.49 -29.94
C PRO A 28 9.51 4.18 -29.75
N GLY A 29 10.53 3.40 -29.39
CA GLY A 29 11.93 3.87 -29.34
C GLY A 29 12.37 4.50 -28.01
N ARG A 30 11.48 4.62 -27.01
CA ARG A 30 11.83 5.07 -25.65
C ARG A 30 11.94 3.92 -24.64
N ILE A 31 11.10 2.90 -24.79
CA ILE A 31 11.00 1.77 -23.86
C ILE A 31 11.92 0.64 -24.37
N GLN A 32 12.74 0.08 -23.49
CA GLN A 32 13.63 -1.04 -23.85
C GLN A 32 12.95 -2.38 -23.62
N HIS A 33 12.31 -2.56 -22.46
CA HIS A 33 11.67 -3.82 -22.07
C HIS A 33 10.20 -3.60 -21.72
N ILE A 34 9.34 -4.54 -22.10
CA ILE A 34 7.94 -4.59 -21.62
C ILE A 34 7.76 -5.84 -20.76
N LEU A 35 7.28 -5.66 -19.54
CA LEU A 35 6.87 -6.71 -18.63
C LEU A 35 5.35 -6.66 -18.48
N CYS A 36 4.66 -7.64 -19.05
CA CYS A 36 3.21 -7.70 -19.05
C CYS A 36 2.68 -8.78 -18.11
N THR A 37 1.84 -8.40 -17.16
CA THR A 37 1.23 -9.34 -16.19
C THR A 37 0.22 -10.28 -16.82
N GLY A 38 -0.22 -10.05 -18.05
CA GLY A 38 -1.17 -10.89 -18.78
C GLY A 38 -2.54 -10.23 -18.94
N ASN A 39 -3.55 -11.03 -19.28
CA ASN A 39 -4.90 -10.57 -19.61
C ASN A 39 -4.89 -9.55 -20.76
N LEU A 40 -4.07 -9.82 -21.77
CA LEU A 40 -4.14 -9.17 -23.08
C LEU A 40 -5.33 -9.67 -23.88
N CYS A 41 -5.71 -10.94 -23.64
CA CYS A 41 -6.80 -11.73 -24.22
C CYS A 41 -6.63 -12.06 -25.71
N THR A 42 -6.06 -11.17 -26.52
CA THR A 42 -5.95 -11.36 -27.97
C THR A 42 -4.54 -11.09 -28.51
N LYS A 43 -4.26 -11.63 -29.70
CA LYS A 43 -2.99 -11.40 -30.43
C LYS A 43 -2.81 -9.94 -30.83
N GLU A 44 -3.89 -9.20 -31.09
CA GLU A 44 -3.83 -7.79 -31.48
C GLU A 44 -3.19 -6.91 -30.39
N SER A 45 -3.59 -7.13 -29.13
CA SER A 45 -2.98 -6.46 -27.97
C SER A 45 -1.48 -6.78 -27.86
N TYR A 46 -1.08 -8.03 -28.13
CA TYR A 46 0.32 -8.43 -28.14
C TYR A 46 1.12 -7.78 -29.28
N ASP A 47 0.56 -7.77 -30.49
CA ASP A 47 1.17 -7.15 -31.66
C ASP A 47 1.36 -5.64 -31.45
N TYR A 48 0.41 -4.97 -30.78
CA TYR A 48 0.56 -3.58 -30.35
C TYR A 48 1.78 -3.40 -29.43
N LEU A 49 1.95 -4.24 -28.39
CA LEU A 49 3.13 -4.15 -27.51
C LEU A 49 4.45 -4.37 -28.28
N LYS A 50 4.45 -5.26 -29.27
CA LYS A 50 5.60 -5.48 -30.15
C LYS A 50 5.94 -4.29 -31.04
N THR A 51 5.01 -3.38 -31.29
CA THR A 51 5.33 -2.12 -31.99
C THR A 51 6.11 -1.14 -31.13
N LEU A 52 5.98 -1.24 -29.80
CA LEU A 52 6.65 -0.34 -28.85
C LEU A 52 8.11 -0.74 -28.61
N THR A 53 8.38 -2.03 -28.43
CA THR A 53 9.72 -2.61 -28.34
C THR A 53 9.74 -4.06 -28.84
N ALA A 54 10.91 -4.52 -29.29
CA ALA A 54 11.12 -5.91 -29.66
C ALA A 54 11.10 -6.84 -28.44
N ASP A 55 11.53 -6.37 -27.27
CA ASP A 55 11.68 -7.19 -26.08
C ASP A 55 10.45 -7.12 -25.17
N VAL A 56 9.54 -8.07 -25.37
CA VAL A 56 8.22 -8.12 -24.72
C VAL A 56 8.10 -9.46 -24.00
N HIS A 57 7.89 -9.38 -22.69
CA HIS A 57 7.68 -10.49 -21.80
C HIS A 57 6.22 -10.47 -21.35
N VAL A 58 5.50 -11.56 -21.59
CA VAL A 58 4.10 -11.71 -21.18
C VAL A 58 4.01 -13.00 -20.38
N VAL A 59 3.28 -12.94 -19.27
CA VAL A 59 2.85 -14.13 -18.53
C VAL A 59 1.36 -14.34 -18.72
N ARG A 60 0.92 -15.58 -18.47
CA ARG A 60 -0.44 -16.00 -18.75
C ARG A 60 -1.42 -15.49 -17.70
N GLY A 61 -2.37 -14.67 -18.15
CA GLY A 61 -3.58 -14.34 -17.40
C GLY A 61 -4.65 -15.43 -17.50
N ASP A 62 -5.62 -15.35 -16.59
CA ASP A 62 -6.75 -16.27 -16.52
C ASP A 62 -7.71 -16.14 -17.72
N PHE A 63 -7.71 -14.99 -18.40
CA PHE A 63 -8.50 -14.72 -19.60
C PHE A 63 -7.68 -14.68 -20.90
N ASP A 64 -6.39 -15.04 -20.87
CA ASP A 64 -5.59 -15.10 -22.10
C ASP A 64 -5.91 -16.34 -22.96
N GLU A 65 -6.27 -16.13 -24.22
CA GLU A 65 -6.53 -17.20 -25.19
C GLU A 65 -5.26 -17.95 -25.59
N ASN A 66 -4.11 -17.26 -25.59
CA ASN A 66 -2.84 -17.86 -25.99
C ASN A 66 -2.24 -18.70 -24.86
N LEU A 67 -2.36 -20.02 -25.01
CA LEU A 67 -1.87 -21.01 -24.05
C LEU A 67 -0.34 -21.14 -24.02
N ASN A 68 0.38 -20.50 -24.95
CA ASN A 68 1.84 -20.57 -25.00
C ASN A 68 2.54 -19.60 -24.04
N TYR A 69 1.80 -18.67 -23.43
CA TYR A 69 2.38 -17.79 -22.42
C TYR A 69 2.71 -18.61 -21.16
N PRO A 70 3.90 -18.40 -20.56
CA PRO A 70 4.26 -19.06 -19.32
C PRO A 70 3.46 -18.46 -18.15
N ASP A 71 3.12 -19.28 -17.15
CA ASP A 71 2.38 -18.80 -15.97
C ASP A 71 3.23 -17.83 -15.11
N GLN A 72 4.54 -18.03 -15.09
CA GLN A 72 5.51 -17.19 -14.40
C GLN A 72 6.77 -17.02 -15.24
N LYS A 73 7.46 -15.89 -15.10
CA LYS A 73 8.73 -15.64 -15.79
C LYS A 73 9.67 -14.85 -14.91
N VAL A 74 10.95 -15.19 -14.93
CA VAL A 74 12.01 -14.38 -14.31
C VAL A 74 12.82 -13.73 -15.42
N VAL A 75 13.03 -12.43 -15.30
CA VAL A 75 13.79 -11.61 -16.26
C VAL A 75 14.84 -10.84 -15.49
N THR A 76 16.06 -10.81 -16.00
CA THR A 76 17.14 -10.01 -15.41
C THR A 76 17.30 -8.73 -16.20
N VAL A 77 17.18 -7.59 -15.51
CA VAL A 77 17.25 -6.26 -16.11
C VAL A 77 18.24 -5.43 -15.31
N GLY A 78 19.41 -5.16 -15.89
CA GLY A 78 20.54 -4.60 -15.13
C GLY A 78 21.04 -5.61 -14.11
N GLN A 79 21.12 -5.21 -12.84
CA GLN A 79 21.50 -6.10 -11.73
C GLN A 79 20.31 -6.76 -11.02
N PHE A 80 19.08 -6.38 -11.37
CA PHE A 80 17.89 -6.83 -10.68
C PHE A 80 17.28 -8.06 -11.34
N LYS A 81 16.93 -9.06 -10.54
CA LYS A 81 16.05 -10.15 -10.97
C LYS A 81 14.60 -9.74 -10.75
N ILE A 82 13.81 -9.78 -11.80
CA ILE A 82 12.40 -9.39 -11.78
C ILE A 82 11.55 -10.63 -12.05
N GLY A 83 10.73 -11.00 -11.07
CA GLY A 83 9.70 -12.02 -11.20
C GLY A 83 8.43 -11.41 -11.77
N LEU A 84 7.79 -12.11 -12.69
CA LEU A 84 6.56 -11.71 -13.33
C LEU A 84 5.55 -12.85 -13.21
N ILE A 85 4.36 -12.55 -12.71
CA ILE A 85 3.23 -13.46 -12.61
C ILE A 85 1.93 -12.66 -12.82
N HIS A 86 0.86 -13.32 -13.25
CA HIS A 86 -0.44 -12.65 -13.33
C HIS A 86 -1.03 -12.34 -11.95
N GLY A 87 -1.00 -13.30 -11.02
CA GLY A 87 -1.46 -13.11 -9.65
C GLY A 87 -2.80 -13.78 -9.31
N HIS A 88 -3.51 -14.35 -10.30
CA HIS A 88 -4.72 -15.15 -10.05
C HIS A 88 -4.41 -16.45 -9.31
N GLN A 89 -3.15 -16.89 -9.38
CA GLN A 89 -2.60 -18.06 -8.71
C GLN A 89 -2.27 -17.79 -7.23
N VAL A 90 -2.18 -16.52 -6.81
CA VAL A 90 -1.81 -16.14 -5.44
C VAL A 90 -3.08 -16.13 -4.60
N ILE A 91 -3.14 -16.99 -3.58
CA ILE A 91 -4.33 -17.16 -2.74
C ILE A 91 -3.93 -16.96 -1.27
N PRO A 92 -4.53 -16.00 -0.54
CA PRO A 92 -5.54 -15.03 -0.99
C PRO A 92 -5.02 -13.98 -1.99
N TRP A 93 -5.92 -13.40 -2.79
CA TRP A 93 -5.53 -12.42 -3.83
C TRP A 93 -4.89 -11.18 -3.20
N GLY A 94 -3.69 -10.82 -3.66
CA GLY A 94 -2.95 -9.67 -3.13
C GLY A 94 -2.43 -9.84 -1.70
N ASP A 95 -2.50 -11.05 -1.13
CA ASP A 95 -1.99 -11.31 0.22
C ASP A 95 -0.47 -11.18 0.26
N MET A 96 0.02 -10.35 1.18
CA MET A 96 1.44 -10.05 1.33
C MET A 96 2.26 -11.30 1.67
N GLY A 97 1.77 -12.16 2.56
CA GLY A 97 2.47 -13.38 2.95
C GLY A 97 2.65 -14.34 1.77
N SER A 98 1.61 -14.47 0.96
CA SER A 98 1.59 -15.31 -0.24
C SER A 98 2.48 -14.76 -1.36
N LEU A 99 2.48 -13.44 -1.58
CA LEU A 99 3.41 -12.78 -2.50
C LEU A 99 4.86 -12.92 -2.05
N ALA A 100 5.13 -12.76 -0.75
CA ALA A 100 6.47 -12.90 -0.19
C ALA A 100 6.99 -14.35 -0.24
N LEU A 101 6.10 -15.34 -0.14
CA LEU A 101 6.44 -16.74 -0.38
C LEU A 101 6.88 -16.95 -1.85
N LEU A 102 6.11 -16.40 -2.80
CA LEU A 102 6.40 -16.54 -4.22
C LEU A 102 7.69 -15.81 -4.62
N GLN A 103 7.92 -14.62 -4.08
CA GLN A 103 9.16 -13.86 -4.29
C GLN A 103 10.38 -14.69 -3.87
N ARG A 104 10.33 -15.31 -2.68
CA ARG A 104 11.39 -16.21 -2.20
C ARG A 104 11.55 -17.46 -3.08
N GLN A 105 10.44 -18.05 -3.52
CA GLN A 105 10.46 -19.23 -4.39
C GLN A 105 11.14 -18.93 -5.73
N LEU A 106 10.92 -17.73 -6.28
CA LEU A 106 11.51 -17.31 -7.55
C LEU A 106 12.92 -16.71 -7.41
N ASP A 107 13.36 -16.40 -6.18
CA ASP A 107 14.64 -15.73 -5.89
C ASP A 107 14.80 -14.44 -6.71
N VAL A 108 13.86 -13.51 -6.55
CA VAL A 108 13.79 -12.25 -7.31
C VAL A 108 13.89 -11.03 -6.41
N ASP A 109 14.49 -9.95 -6.89
CA ASP A 109 14.57 -8.69 -6.15
C ASP A 109 13.28 -7.89 -6.21
N ILE A 110 12.59 -8.02 -7.35
CA ILE A 110 11.30 -7.39 -7.62
C ILE A 110 10.29 -8.46 -8.00
N LEU A 111 9.12 -8.45 -7.39
CA LEU A 111 7.99 -9.26 -7.83
C LEU A 111 6.90 -8.38 -8.43
N ILE A 112 6.54 -8.67 -9.68
CA ILE A 112 5.47 -7.98 -10.41
C ILE A 112 4.27 -8.92 -10.52
N SER A 113 3.12 -8.47 -10.01
CA SER A 113 1.84 -9.17 -10.08
C SER A 113 0.71 -8.24 -10.51
N GLY A 114 -0.31 -8.74 -11.20
CA GLY A 114 -1.53 -8.00 -11.56
C GLY A 114 -2.76 -8.52 -10.81
N HIS A 115 -3.82 -8.84 -11.56
CA HIS A 115 -5.07 -9.49 -11.13
C HIS A 115 -5.99 -8.66 -10.22
N THR A 116 -5.46 -7.91 -9.26
CA THR A 116 -6.27 -7.04 -8.39
C THR A 116 -6.80 -5.80 -9.12
N HIS A 117 -6.25 -5.47 -10.29
CA HIS A 117 -6.53 -4.26 -11.07
C HIS A 117 -6.26 -2.94 -10.31
N LYS A 118 -5.63 -3.01 -9.13
CA LYS A 118 -5.30 -1.87 -8.30
C LYS A 118 -3.79 -1.67 -8.32
N PHE A 119 -3.36 -0.46 -8.65
CA PHE A 119 -1.94 -0.11 -8.57
C PHE A 119 -1.45 -0.16 -7.12
N GLU A 120 -0.33 -0.84 -6.90
CA GLU A 120 0.38 -0.88 -5.61
C GLU A 120 1.89 -0.96 -5.89
N ALA A 121 2.69 -0.18 -5.18
CA ALA A 121 4.15 -0.30 -5.21
C ALA A 121 4.70 -0.06 -3.81
N PHE A 122 5.35 -1.07 -3.25
CA PHE A 122 5.84 -1.00 -1.87
C PHE A 122 7.03 -1.93 -1.68
N GLU A 123 7.79 -1.65 -0.62
CA GLU A 123 8.90 -2.49 -0.18
C GLU A 123 8.45 -3.35 1.02
N TYR A 124 8.83 -4.62 1.01
CA TYR A 124 8.57 -5.55 2.09
C TYR A 124 9.75 -6.53 2.23
N GLU A 125 10.31 -6.64 3.43
CA GLU A 125 11.48 -7.50 3.72
C GLU A 125 12.68 -7.25 2.76
N ASN A 126 12.98 -5.99 2.48
CA ASN A 126 14.05 -5.54 1.56
C ASN A 126 13.88 -6.04 0.10
N LYS A 127 12.64 -6.34 -0.29
CA LYS A 127 12.24 -6.73 -1.64
C LYS A 127 11.12 -5.84 -2.13
N PHE A 128 11.08 -5.60 -3.43
CA PHE A 128 10.15 -4.65 -4.02
C PHE A 128 8.99 -5.37 -4.70
N TYR A 129 7.77 -4.90 -4.45
CA TYR A 129 6.56 -5.49 -5.00
C TYR A 129 5.83 -4.43 -5.81
N VAL A 130 5.45 -4.78 -7.03
CA VAL A 130 4.78 -3.86 -7.96
C VAL A 130 3.57 -4.52 -8.56
N ASN A 131 2.44 -3.84 -8.46
CA ASN A 131 1.24 -4.10 -9.21
C ASN A 131 0.95 -2.90 -10.10
N PRO A 132 1.00 -3.03 -11.44
CA PRO A 132 0.77 -1.90 -12.34
C PRO A 132 -0.71 -1.46 -12.38
N GLY A 133 -1.63 -2.24 -11.83
CA GLY A 133 -3.07 -2.08 -12.02
C GLY A 133 -3.52 -2.49 -13.43
N SER A 134 -4.74 -2.10 -13.80
CA SER A 134 -5.27 -2.33 -15.15
C SER A 134 -5.02 -1.11 -16.05
N ALA A 135 -4.31 -1.31 -17.16
CA ALA A 135 -3.98 -0.22 -18.10
C ALA A 135 -5.18 0.37 -18.83
N THR A 136 -6.27 -0.39 -18.93
CA THR A 136 -7.53 0.04 -19.53
C THR A 136 -8.56 0.51 -18.50
N GLY A 137 -8.33 0.25 -17.21
CA GLY A 137 -9.35 0.41 -16.17
C GLY A 137 -10.46 -0.63 -16.28
N ALA A 138 -10.15 -1.83 -16.76
CA ALA A 138 -11.11 -2.93 -16.83
C ALA A 138 -11.67 -3.23 -15.44
N TYR A 139 -12.97 -3.49 -15.33
CA TYR A 139 -13.56 -3.94 -14.07
C TYR A 139 -12.96 -5.28 -13.64
N ASN A 140 -12.92 -5.57 -12.34
CA ASN A 140 -12.63 -6.90 -11.80
C ASN A 140 -13.88 -7.44 -11.05
N ALA A 141 -13.82 -8.65 -10.51
CA ALA A 141 -14.96 -9.27 -9.84
C ALA A 141 -15.32 -8.63 -8.48
N LEU A 142 -14.38 -7.92 -7.85
CA LEU A 142 -14.51 -7.33 -6.52
C LEU A 142 -14.75 -5.81 -6.55
N GLU A 143 -14.36 -5.14 -7.64
CA GLU A 143 -14.33 -3.69 -7.79
C GLU A 143 -14.62 -3.28 -9.24
N MET A 144 -15.58 -2.37 -9.38
CA MET A 144 -16.06 -1.86 -10.66
C MET A 144 -15.46 -0.51 -11.05
N ASN A 145 -15.02 0.28 -10.06
CA ASN A 145 -14.48 1.63 -10.26
C ASN A 145 -12.95 1.59 -10.29
N ILE A 146 -12.40 1.11 -11.40
CA ILE A 146 -10.95 0.96 -11.57
C ILE A 146 -10.37 2.18 -12.28
N ILE A 147 -9.32 2.74 -11.71
CA ILE A 147 -8.55 3.83 -12.33
C ILE A 147 -7.55 3.21 -13.32
N PRO A 148 -7.61 3.56 -14.62
CA PRO A 148 -6.63 3.09 -15.59
C PRO A 148 -5.23 3.47 -15.16
N SER A 149 -4.33 2.49 -15.11
CA SER A 149 -2.97 2.70 -14.61
C SER A 149 -1.91 1.80 -15.26
N PHE A 150 -0.70 2.32 -15.38
CA PHE A 150 0.48 1.53 -15.74
C PHE A 150 1.72 2.10 -15.04
N VAL A 151 2.80 1.33 -15.04
CA VAL A 151 4.05 1.69 -14.37
C VAL A 151 5.19 1.75 -15.39
N LEU A 152 6.08 2.72 -15.23
CA LEU A 152 7.35 2.82 -15.94
C LEU A 152 8.47 2.81 -14.92
N MET A 153 9.37 1.85 -15.00
CA MET A 153 10.54 1.77 -14.13
C MET A 153 11.76 2.26 -14.88
N ASP A 154 12.49 3.20 -14.30
CA ASP A 154 13.85 3.53 -14.75
C ASP A 154 14.87 2.84 -13.85
N ILE A 155 15.52 1.83 -14.42
CA ILE A 155 16.53 1.01 -13.74
C ILE A 155 17.91 1.54 -14.10
N GLN A 156 18.60 2.17 -13.15
CA GLN A 156 19.93 2.73 -13.33
C GLN A 156 20.91 2.07 -12.36
N ALA A 157 21.88 1.32 -12.87
CA ALA A 157 22.88 0.61 -12.06
C ALA A 157 22.23 -0.15 -10.88
N SER A 158 22.26 0.43 -9.69
CA SER A 158 21.74 -0.12 -8.43
C SER A 158 20.47 0.51 -7.88
N THR A 159 19.84 1.38 -8.65
CA THR A 159 18.68 2.15 -8.23
C THR A 159 17.53 1.96 -9.20
N ILE A 160 16.31 1.92 -8.67
CA ILE A 160 15.09 1.84 -9.46
C ILE A 160 14.20 3.01 -9.08
N VAL A 161 13.77 3.76 -10.09
CA VAL A 161 12.76 4.79 -9.94
C VAL A 161 11.48 4.33 -10.61
N THR A 162 10.41 4.21 -9.83
CA THR A 162 9.12 3.73 -10.31
C THR A 162 8.18 4.91 -10.55
N TYR A 163 7.83 5.14 -11.82
CA TYR A 163 6.83 6.13 -12.23
C TYR A 163 5.48 5.46 -12.44
N VAL A 164 4.44 6.04 -11.86
CA VAL A 164 3.07 5.54 -11.93
C VAL A 164 2.26 6.52 -12.74
N TYR A 165 1.55 6.02 -13.74
CA TYR A 165 0.67 6.82 -14.56
C TYR A 165 -0.76 6.39 -14.29
N GLN A 166 -1.56 7.29 -13.73
CA GLN A 166 -2.98 7.06 -13.47
C GLN A 166 -3.83 8.08 -14.22
N LEU A 167 -5.03 7.68 -14.63
CA LEU A 167 -5.99 8.54 -15.33
C LEU A 167 -7.23 8.77 -14.47
N THR A 168 -7.37 9.95 -13.88
CA THR A 168 -8.49 10.29 -12.96
C THR A 168 -9.46 11.28 -13.60
N GLY A 169 -10.76 11.15 -13.32
CA GLY A 169 -11.84 12.16 -13.45
C GLY A 169 -11.91 12.96 -14.75
N ASP A 170 -11.03 13.96 -14.90
CA ASP A 170 -10.95 14.89 -16.04
C ASP A 170 -9.84 14.52 -17.03
N GLU A 171 -9.52 13.22 -17.12
CA GLU A 171 -8.42 12.68 -17.90
C GLU A 171 -7.03 13.25 -17.47
N SER A 172 -6.88 13.76 -16.26
CA SER A 172 -5.57 14.24 -15.79
C SER A 172 -4.63 13.05 -15.57
N LEU A 173 -3.40 13.17 -16.08
CA LEU A 173 -2.34 12.21 -15.88
C LEU A 173 -1.65 12.57 -14.56
N VAL A 174 -1.85 11.78 -13.51
CA VAL A 174 -1.11 11.97 -12.26
C VAL A 174 0.28 11.39 -12.47
N ILE A 175 1.29 12.26 -12.54
CA ILE A 175 2.72 11.90 -12.54
C ILE A 175 3.18 11.97 -11.08
N PRO A 176 4.00 11.03 -10.57
CA PRO A 176 4.55 11.16 -9.23
C PRO A 176 5.51 12.35 -9.25
N GLY A 177 5.06 13.48 -8.68
CA GLY A 177 5.81 14.72 -8.68
C GLY A 177 5.02 15.96 -8.25
N GLU A 178 3.68 15.99 -8.39
CA GLU A 178 2.94 17.22 -8.03
C GLU A 178 1.77 17.05 -7.05
N ASP A 179 0.92 16.01 -7.10
CA ASP A 179 -0.35 16.07 -6.31
C ASP A 179 -0.89 14.74 -5.74
N ALA A 180 -0.08 13.68 -5.60
CA ALA A 180 -0.54 12.42 -4.99
C ALA A 180 0.00 12.25 -3.56
N PRO A 181 -0.87 12.17 -2.52
CA PRO A 181 -0.46 11.75 -1.19
C PRO A 181 -0.09 10.27 -1.26
N GLY A 182 1.21 9.97 -1.38
CA GLY A 182 1.74 8.62 -1.55
C GLY A 182 2.68 8.43 -2.74
N ALA A 183 2.91 9.45 -3.57
CA ALA A 183 3.97 9.43 -4.58
C ALA A 183 5.36 9.54 -3.92
N ALA A 184 5.76 8.50 -3.20
CA ALA A 184 7.18 8.28 -2.96
C ALA A 184 7.78 7.79 -4.28
N ALA A 185 8.74 8.55 -4.83
CA ALA A 185 9.82 7.92 -5.56
C ALA A 185 10.45 6.93 -4.57
N SER A 186 10.00 5.67 -4.60
CA SER A 186 10.62 4.61 -3.82
C SER A 186 11.93 4.28 -4.50
N GLU A 187 13.00 4.87 -3.98
CA GLU A 187 14.36 4.64 -4.42
C GLU A 187 14.85 3.36 -3.73
N LEU A 188 14.79 2.23 -4.43
CA LEU A 188 15.40 1.00 -3.94
C LEU A 188 16.91 1.11 -4.21
N GLU A 189 17.70 1.54 -3.21
CA GLU A 189 19.16 1.36 -3.24
C GLU A 189 19.48 -0.09 -2.87
N ALA A 190 20.14 -0.82 -3.76
CA ALA A 190 20.65 -2.14 -3.44
C ALA A 190 21.66 -2.04 -2.27
N ASP A 191 21.33 -2.66 -1.14
CA ASP A 191 22.13 -2.74 0.07
C ASP A 191 23.51 -3.39 -0.23
N LEU A 192 24.47 -2.56 -0.60
CA LEU A 192 25.88 -2.90 -0.72
C LEU A 192 26.49 -2.78 0.67
N HIS A 193 26.62 -3.92 1.34
CA HIS A 193 27.45 -4.03 2.53
C HIS A 193 28.85 -3.45 2.23
N GLU A 194 29.18 -2.41 2.97
CA GLU A 194 30.46 -1.68 3.01
C GLU A 194 30.88 -0.88 1.77
N ARG A 195 30.54 0.42 1.75
CA ARG A 195 31.52 1.50 2.04
C ARG A 195 30.88 2.88 1.86
N ALA A 196 31.04 3.69 2.90
CA ALA A 196 30.75 5.11 2.93
C ALA A 196 31.20 5.83 1.64
N PHE A 197 30.35 6.69 1.08
CA PHE A 197 30.67 8.08 0.71
C PHE A 197 29.39 8.82 0.32
N PHE A 198 28.98 9.76 1.17
CA PHE A 198 28.06 10.83 0.81
C PHE A 198 28.67 11.67 -0.33
N CYS A 199 27.91 11.90 -1.41
CA CYS A 199 28.05 13.11 -2.21
C CYS A 199 26.69 13.51 -2.79
N ILE A 200 25.99 14.33 -2.00
CA ILE A 200 24.91 15.21 -2.48
C ILE A 200 25.56 16.26 -3.39
N GLY A 201 25.03 16.47 -4.59
CA GLY A 201 25.57 17.50 -5.47
C GLY A 201 24.80 17.71 -6.77
N GLY A 202 23.62 18.31 -6.66
CA GLY A 202 22.93 18.88 -7.81
C GLY A 202 22.22 20.18 -7.43
N LEU A 203 22.87 21.32 -7.62
CA LEU A 203 22.21 22.57 -8.02
C LEU A 203 23.25 23.54 -8.60
N ARG A 204 23.00 23.89 -9.86
CA ARG A 204 23.69 24.90 -10.66
C ARG A 204 23.42 26.28 -10.07
N GLU A 205 24.41 27.17 -10.10
CA GLU A 205 24.34 28.49 -10.76
C GLU A 205 25.76 29.08 -10.81
N ALA A 206 26.14 29.59 -11.98
CA ALA A 206 27.44 30.22 -12.21
C ALA A 206 27.39 31.68 -11.74
N PHE A 207 28.29 32.06 -10.84
CA PHE A 207 28.63 33.46 -10.60
C PHE A 207 30.14 33.63 -10.79
N MET A 208 30.54 34.27 -11.89
CA MET A 208 31.87 34.84 -12.04
C MET A 208 31.93 36.14 -11.22
N ILE A 209 32.85 36.21 -10.27
CA ILE A 209 33.38 37.48 -9.73
C ILE A 209 34.91 37.41 -9.86
N PRO A 210 35.56 38.45 -10.43
CA PRO A 210 36.98 38.40 -10.77
C PRO A 210 37.88 38.53 -9.53
N ALA A 211 39.07 37.94 -9.66
CA ALA A 211 40.12 37.87 -8.64
C ALA A 211 40.70 39.24 -8.25
N THR A 212 40.90 39.46 -6.95
CA THR A 212 41.90 40.41 -6.42
C THR A 212 42.45 39.91 -5.07
N ASP A 213 43.63 39.30 -5.17
CA ASP A 213 44.80 39.34 -4.27
C ASP A 213 44.61 39.84 -2.82
N ARG A 214 44.69 38.93 -1.83
CA ARG A 214 45.41 39.06 -0.54
C ARG A 214 45.15 37.87 0.40
N GLU A 215 46.20 37.48 1.13
CA GLU A 215 46.28 36.30 2.00
C GLU A 215 45.08 36.03 2.93
N VAL A 216 44.60 34.78 2.93
CA VAL A 216 43.78 34.21 4.01
C VAL A 216 44.51 32.99 4.55
N ARG A 217 45.09 33.12 5.74
CA ARG A 217 45.54 31.96 6.53
C ARG A 217 44.29 31.18 6.96
N LEU A 218 44.08 30.00 6.39
CA LEU A 218 43.07 29.06 6.86
C LEU A 218 43.43 28.56 8.27
N VAL A 219 42.66 28.99 9.27
CA VAL A 219 42.58 28.31 10.56
C VAL A 219 41.56 27.18 10.40
N TRP A 220 42.04 25.94 10.36
CA TRP A 220 41.21 24.75 10.34
C TRP A 220 40.56 24.55 11.71
N ILE A 221 39.30 24.95 11.88
CA ILE A 221 38.49 24.48 13.01
C ILE A 221 37.89 23.13 12.57
N PRO A 222 38.20 22.01 13.26
CA PRO A 222 37.76 20.70 12.82
C PRO A 222 36.24 20.57 12.93
N ILE A 223 35.62 20.24 11.80
CA ILE A 223 34.20 19.93 11.55
C ILE A 223 33.63 18.86 12.51
N MET A 224 34.51 18.14 13.22
CA MET A 224 34.21 17.06 14.17
C MET A 224 33.35 17.48 15.38
N ALA A 225 33.27 18.77 15.73
CA ALA A 225 32.51 19.23 16.91
C ALA A 225 31.00 19.44 16.64
N TRP A 226 30.57 19.50 15.38
CA TRP A 226 29.18 19.81 15.01
C TRP A 226 28.36 18.56 14.66
N VAL A 227 29.02 17.46 14.31
CA VAL A 227 28.39 16.17 14.02
C VAL A 227 27.64 15.61 15.24
N PRO A 228 28.18 15.67 16.47
CA PRO A 228 27.43 15.20 17.65
C PRO A 228 26.21 16.07 17.95
N LEU A 229 26.31 17.39 17.72
CA LEU A 229 25.22 18.34 17.95
C LEU A 229 24.06 18.13 16.96
N LEU A 230 24.40 17.86 15.69
CA LEU A 230 23.43 17.56 14.63
C LEU A 230 22.74 16.20 14.84
N LEU A 231 23.49 15.19 15.30
CA LEU A 231 22.94 13.87 15.66
C LEU A 231 21.94 13.97 16.82
N VAL A 232 22.27 14.77 17.85
CA VAL A 232 21.33 15.05 18.94
C VAL A 232 20.07 15.73 18.40
N LEU A 233 20.20 16.74 17.55
CA LEU A 233 19.05 17.44 16.97
C LEU A 233 18.16 16.52 16.10
N LEU A 234 18.76 15.63 15.30
CA LEU A 234 18.04 14.63 14.50
C LEU A 234 17.31 13.59 15.37
N THR A 235 17.91 13.16 16.49
CA THR A 235 17.23 12.28 17.45
C THR A 235 16.06 12.96 18.18
N TYR A 236 16.08 14.29 18.32
CA TYR A 236 14.98 15.05 18.92
C TYR A 236 13.85 15.40 17.93
N CYS A 237 14.05 15.23 16.62
CA CYS A 237 13.08 15.57 15.58
C CYS A 237 12.38 14.36 14.93
N SER A 238 12.59 13.14 15.44
CA SER A 238 11.74 12.00 15.07
C SER A 238 10.38 12.14 15.76
N GLY A 239 9.52 12.98 15.20
CA GLY A 239 8.11 13.01 15.56
C GLY A 239 7.49 11.67 15.19
N SER A 240 7.30 10.79 16.18
CA SER A 240 6.59 9.53 16.00
C SER A 240 5.17 9.82 15.52
N LEU A 241 4.84 9.47 14.27
CA LEU A 241 3.46 9.32 13.83
C LEU A 241 2.90 8.11 14.57
N SER A 242 2.50 8.31 15.82
CA SER A 242 1.84 7.26 16.58
C SER A 242 0.52 6.90 15.89
N GLN A 243 0.09 5.66 15.99
CA GLN A 243 -1.22 5.20 15.53
C GLN A 243 -2.11 4.95 16.75
N PRO A 244 -3.43 5.14 16.66
CA PRO A 244 -4.34 4.82 17.76
C PRO A 244 -4.33 3.31 18.00
N THR A 245 -3.96 2.92 19.22
CA THR A 245 -3.99 1.52 19.65
C THR A 245 -5.19 1.30 20.55
N LEU A 246 -5.97 0.25 20.27
CA LEU A 246 -7.07 -0.23 21.11
C LEU A 246 -6.67 -1.53 21.79
N THR A 247 -7.02 -1.67 23.07
CA THR A 247 -6.75 -2.89 23.86
C THR A 247 -8.03 -3.35 24.55
N GLN A 248 -8.36 -4.62 24.35
CA GLN A 248 -9.48 -5.33 24.96
C GLN A 248 -8.96 -6.62 25.63
N PRO A 249 -9.56 -7.08 26.75
CA PRO A 249 -9.26 -8.40 27.29
C PRO A 249 -9.69 -9.49 26.28
N PRO A 250 -8.96 -10.62 26.20
CA PRO A 250 -9.24 -11.65 25.20
C PRO A 250 -10.60 -12.34 25.41
N SER A 251 -11.00 -12.53 26.67
CA SER A 251 -12.28 -13.13 27.02
C SER A 251 -12.74 -12.65 28.39
N GLU A 252 -14.06 -12.54 28.57
CA GLU A 252 -14.73 -12.25 29.82
C GLU A 252 -15.84 -13.29 30.05
N SER A 253 -16.08 -13.66 31.30
CA SER A 253 -17.11 -14.64 31.66
C SER A 253 -18.04 -14.08 32.72
N VAL A 254 -19.34 -14.30 32.55
CA VAL A 254 -20.36 -13.79 33.47
C VAL A 254 -21.52 -14.77 33.60
N SER A 255 -22.07 -14.91 34.80
CA SER A 255 -23.27 -15.73 34.99
C SER A 255 -24.53 -15.01 34.49
N LEU A 256 -25.48 -15.78 33.99
CA LEU A 256 -26.78 -15.25 33.56
C LEU A 256 -27.46 -14.42 34.68
N GLY A 257 -28.02 -13.28 34.32
CA GLY A 257 -28.66 -12.33 35.24
C GLY A 257 -27.70 -11.36 35.95
N ASN A 258 -26.39 -11.59 35.89
CA ASN A 258 -25.40 -10.66 36.46
C ASN A 258 -25.10 -9.48 35.50
N THR A 259 -24.25 -8.58 35.96
CA THR A 259 -23.76 -7.43 35.18
C THR A 259 -22.31 -7.66 34.78
N VAL A 260 -21.98 -7.39 33.52
CA VAL A 260 -20.60 -7.40 33.00
C VAL A 260 -20.24 -6.02 32.44
N SER A 261 -18.97 -5.63 32.55
CA SER A 261 -18.45 -4.41 31.94
C SER A 261 -17.26 -4.76 31.05
N LEU A 262 -17.44 -4.64 29.75
CA LEU A 262 -16.40 -4.87 28.75
C LEU A 262 -15.60 -3.59 28.57
N SER A 263 -14.29 -3.64 28.78
CA SER A 263 -13.41 -2.48 28.70
C SER A 263 -12.65 -2.43 27.38
N CYS A 264 -12.57 -1.23 26.79
CA CYS A 264 -11.80 -0.93 25.61
C CYS A 264 -10.91 0.28 25.91
N THR A 265 -9.60 0.06 25.97
CA THR A 265 -8.62 1.08 26.32
C THR A 265 -8.02 1.67 25.05
N LEU A 266 -8.18 2.98 24.86
CA LEU A 266 -7.59 3.73 23.76
C LEU A 266 -6.34 4.46 24.23
N SER A 267 -5.27 4.42 23.44
CA SER A 267 -4.06 5.20 23.67
C SER A 267 -4.37 6.68 23.99
N SER A 268 -3.78 7.19 25.07
CA SER A 268 -4.15 8.47 25.71
C SER A 268 -4.11 9.68 24.77
N GLN A 269 -3.20 9.68 23.80
CA GLN A 269 -3.06 10.75 22.80
C GLN A 269 -4.26 10.87 21.84
N TYR A 270 -5.15 9.86 21.79
CA TYR A 270 -6.37 9.86 20.98
C TYR A 270 -7.65 9.80 21.80
N SER A 271 -7.61 10.19 23.08
CA SER A 271 -8.77 10.15 23.99
C SER A 271 -10.03 10.86 23.47
N ASN A 272 -9.87 11.80 22.52
CA ASN A 272 -10.94 12.53 21.85
C ASN A 272 -11.66 11.73 20.74
N TYR A 273 -11.16 10.57 20.31
CA TYR A 273 -11.75 9.80 19.21
C TYR A 273 -13.07 9.12 19.62
N TYR A 274 -13.91 8.85 18.63
CA TYR A 274 -15.14 8.09 18.80
C TYR A 274 -14.81 6.60 18.78
N VAL A 275 -15.38 5.84 19.71
CA VAL A 275 -15.28 4.38 19.74
C VAL A 275 -16.66 3.80 19.49
N ALA A 276 -16.79 2.95 18.49
CA ALA A 276 -18.00 2.21 18.19
C ALA A 276 -17.92 0.81 18.78
N TRP A 277 -19.02 0.35 19.36
CA TRP A 277 -19.19 -1.01 19.84
C TRP A 277 -20.05 -1.83 18.88
N TYR A 278 -19.65 -3.07 18.64
CA TYR A 278 -20.38 -4.03 17.82
C TYR A 278 -20.51 -5.37 18.55
N GLN A 279 -21.61 -6.07 18.29
CA GLN A 279 -21.86 -7.43 18.77
C GLN A 279 -21.91 -8.37 17.58
N GLN A 280 -21.16 -9.47 17.64
CA GLN A 280 -21.17 -10.50 16.64
C GLN A 280 -21.52 -11.84 17.30
N ARG A 281 -22.75 -12.31 17.03
CA ARG A 281 -23.20 -13.65 17.42
C ARG A 281 -22.65 -14.68 16.43
N SER A 282 -22.56 -15.94 16.86
CA SER A 282 -22.11 -17.03 15.99
C SER A 282 -22.93 -17.06 14.70
N SER A 283 -22.25 -17.00 13.55
CA SER A 283 -22.85 -17.02 12.21
C SER A 283 -23.74 -15.81 11.86
N GLN A 284 -23.62 -14.68 12.55
CA GLN A 284 -24.32 -13.43 12.22
C GLN A 284 -23.34 -12.30 11.86
N ALA A 285 -23.80 -11.36 11.05
CA ALA A 285 -23.04 -10.15 10.73
C ALA A 285 -22.87 -9.27 12.00
N PRO A 286 -21.75 -8.54 12.16
CA PRO A 286 -21.56 -7.63 13.27
C PRO A 286 -22.67 -6.57 13.32
N ARG A 287 -23.36 -6.50 14.45
CA ARG A 287 -24.42 -5.56 14.72
C ARG A 287 -23.88 -4.38 15.51
N PHE A 288 -24.09 -3.15 15.02
CA PHE A 288 -23.74 -1.94 15.74
C PHE A 288 -24.57 -1.79 17.03
N LEU A 289 -23.89 -1.53 18.15
CA LEU A 289 -24.50 -1.33 19.45
C LEU A 289 -24.56 0.14 19.86
N TRP A 290 -23.41 0.81 19.94
CA TRP A 290 -23.34 2.15 20.52
C TRP A 290 -22.01 2.86 20.22
N TYR A 291 -22.07 4.16 19.92
CA TYR A 291 -20.91 5.05 20.00
C TYR A 291 -20.62 5.54 21.42
N SER A 292 -19.35 5.57 21.80
CA SER A 292 -18.89 6.07 23.10
C SER A 292 -19.35 7.50 23.41
N LYS A 293 -19.58 8.34 22.39
CA LYS A 293 -20.02 9.74 22.56
C LYS A 293 -21.48 9.99 22.17
N GLY A 294 -22.35 8.98 22.20
CA GLY A 294 -23.79 9.28 22.28
C GLY A 294 -24.72 8.27 21.60
N THR A 295 -24.59 8.06 20.30
CA THR A 295 -25.66 7.40 19.54
C THR A 295 -25.74 5.90 19.79
N LYS A 296 -26.88 5.46 20.31
CA LYS A 296 -27.26 4.05 20.48
C LYS A 296 -27.79 3.49 19.16
N GLY A 297 -27.46 2.25 18.83
CA GLY A 297 -27.92 1.56 17.63
C GLY A 297 -29.38 1.11 17.71
N ASP A 298 -30.00 0.90 16.56
CA ASP A 298 -31.40 0.50 16.47
C ASP A 298 -31.66 -0.89 17.07
N GLY A 299 -32.71 -0.98 17.87
CA GLY A 299 -33.15 -2.21 18.54
C GLY A 299 -32.22 -2.72 19.65
N VAL A 300 -31.27 -1.91 20.12
CA VAL A 300 -30.37 -2.28 21.22
C VAL A 300 -31.13 -2.14 22.55
N PRO A 301 -31.21 -3.19 23.39
CA PRO A 301 -31.95 -3.15 24.65
C PRO A 301 -31.39 -2.12 25.65
N ASP A 302 -32.22 -1.62 26.57
CA ASP A 302 -31.80 -0.63 27.60
C ASP A 302 -30.85 -1.19 28.66
N ARG A 303 -30.71 -2.52 28.71
CA ARG A 303 -29.76 -3.19 29.60
C ARG A 303 -28.29 -2.93 29.23
N PHE A 304 -28.02 -2.52 27.99
CA PHE A 304 -26.71 -2.07 27.52
C PHE A 304 -26.53 -0.60 27.89
N THR A 305 -25.35 -0.22 28.35
CA THR A 305 -24.97 1.16 28.66
C THR A 305 -23.50 1.36 28.33
N VAL A 306 -23.12 2.57 27.91
CA VAL A 306 -21.71 2.90 27.67
C VAL A 306 -21.26 3.98 28.64
N SER A 307 -20.10 3.77 29.27
CA SER A 307 -19.43 4.75 30.12
C SER A 307 -18.06 5.10 29.56
N ASN A 308 -17.60 6.30 29.88
CA ASN A 308 -16.35 6.86 29.38
C ASN A 308 -15.53 7.39 30.55
N SER A 309 -14.30 6.93 30.67
CA SER A 309 -13.36 7.38 31.69
C SER A 309 -12.00 7.63 31.05
N SER A 310 -11.68 8.90 30.76
CA SER A 310 -10.44 9.35 30.12
C SER A 310 -10.07 8.56 28.86
N ALA A 311 -9.27 7.51 29.00
CA ALA A 311 -8.80 6.62 27.93
C ALA A 311 -9.64 5.34 27.76
N ILE A 312 -10.42 4.96 28.76
CA ILE A 312 -11.19 3.72 28.81
C ILE A 312 -12.63 4.00 28.40
N ARG A 313 -13.11 3.21 27.46
CA ARG A 313 -14.51 3.17 27.02
C ARG A 313 -15.07 1.83 27.43
N SER A 314 -16.12 1.82 28.25
CA SER A 314 -16.67 0.59 28.78
C SER A 314 -18.10 0.38 28.32
N LEU A 315 -18.41 -0.82 27.84
CA LEU A 315 -19.76 -1.28 27.53
C LEU A 315 -20.25 -2.18 28.67
N THR A 316 -21.25 -1.70 29.41
CA THR A 316 -21.84 -2.43 30.52
C THR A 316 -23.15 -3.06 30.10
N ILE A 317 -23.30 -4.35 30.37
CA ILE A 317 -24.51 -5.13 30.11
C ILE A 317 -25.05 -5.59 31.47
N THR A 318 -26.22 -5.08 31.83
CA THR A 318 -26.95 -5.50 33.03
C THR A 318 -27.88 -6.66 32.70
N ASN A 319 -28.16 -7.54 33.68
CA ASN A 319 -29.07 -8.67 33.50
C ASN A 319 -28.76 -9.50 32.24
N VAL A 320 -27.52 -10.02 32.17
CA VAL A 320 -26.98 -10.74 31.01
C VAL A 320 -27.85 -11.95 30.66
N GLN A 321 -28.19 -12.09 29.38
CA GLN A 321 -29.02 -13.17 28.84
C GLN A 321 -28.16 -14.16 28.03
N ALA A 322 -28.64 -15.38 27.80
CA ALA A 322 -27.93 -16.36 26.96
C ALA A 322 -27.66 -15.81 25.55
N ASP A 323 -28.58 -14.99 25.05
CA ASP A 323 -28.51 -14.27 23.79
C ASP A 323 -27.40 -13.19 23.72
N ASP A 324 -26.81 -12.82 24.87
CA ASP A 324 -25.71 -11.86 24.95
C ASP A 324 -24.34 -12.53 24.82
N GLU A 325 -24.27 -13.87 24.84
CA GLU A 325 -23.04 -14.61 24.55
C GLU A 325 -22.61 -14.38 23.10
N ALA A 326 -21.54 -13.60 22.91
CA ALA A 326 -21.12 -13.11 21.62
C ALA A 326 -19.68 -12.58 21.67
N THR A 327 -19.11 -12.36 20.48
CA THR A 327 -17.87 -11.61 20.33
C THR A 327 -18.21 -10.12 20.26
N TYR A 328 -17.59 -9.32 21.12
CA TYR A 328 -17.79 -7.87 21.19
C TYR A 328 -16.57 -7.15 20.65
N TRP A 329 -16.80 -6.32 19.64
CA TRP A 329 -15.76 -5.52 19.01
C TRP A 329 -15.86 -4.08 19.47
N CYS A 330 -14.74 -3.47 19.84
CA CYS A 330 -14.62 -2.03 19.89
C CYS A 330 -13.74 -1.54 18.74
N GLY A 331 -14.12 -0.44 18.10
CA GLY A 331 -13.35 0.12 17.01
C GLY A 331 -13.37 1.65 16.97
N THR A 332 -12.31 2.26 16.47
CA THR A 332 -12.22 3.69 16.23
C THR A 332 -11.78 3.97 14.81
N GLY A 333 -12.29 5.04 14.22
CA GLY A 333 -11.94 5.46 12.87
C GLY A 333 -11.66 6.96 12.82
N TYR A 334 -10.67 7.34 12.02
CA TYR A 334 -10.42 8.74 11.67
C TYR A 334 -10.82 8.96 10.21
N MET A 335 -11.67 9.96 9.97
CA MET A 335 -12.13 10.32 8.63
C MET A 335 -11.15 11.34 8.04
N SER A 336 -10.12 10.86 7.34
CA SER A 336 -9.16 11.70 6.62
C SER A 336 -8.77 11.01 5.32
N GLY A 337 -9.56 11.24 4.28
CA GLY A 337 -9.31 10.72 2.92
C GLY A 337 -9.55 9.21 2.78
N ASP A 338 -8.97 8.42 3.67
CA ASP A 338 -9.11 6.97 3.83
C ASP A 338 -9.70 6.64 5.20
N VAL A 339 -10.61 5.66 5.26
CA VAL A 339 -11.22 5.21 6.51
C VAL A 339 -10.32 4.18 7.18
N TYR A 340 -9.33 4.63 7.95
CA TYR A 340 -8.56 3.74 8.83
C TYR A 340 -9.42 3.34 10.02
N THR A 341 -9.87 2.08 10.05
CA THR A 341 -10.66 1.52 11.15
C THR A 341 -9.76 0.60 11.98
N TYR A 342 -9.49 0.98 13.22
CA TYR A 342 -8.77 0.15 14.18
C TYR A 342 -9.80 -0.55 15.05
N SER A 343 -9.70 -1.87 15.21
CA SER A 343 -10.62 -2.62 16.07
C SER A 343 -9.89 -3.71 16.86
N THR A 344 -10.51 -4.11 17.97
CA THR A 344 -10.09 -5.26 18.77
C THR A 344 -11.36 -5.99 19.26
N MET A 345 -11.21 -7.17 19.85
CA MET A 345 -12.34 -8.00 20.25
C MET A 345 -12.17 -8.55 21.67
N THR A 346 -13.31 -8.80 22.32
CA THR A 346 -13.43 -9.59 23.55
C THR A 346 -14.52 -10.63 23.34
N GLN A 347 -14.26 -11.88 23.70
CA GLN A 347 -15.29 -12.91 23.76
C GLN A 347 -16.03 -12.83 25.10
N LEU A 348 -17.37 -12.72 25.09
CA LEU A 348 -18.17 -12.82 26.31
C LEU A 348 -18.80 -14.22 26.41
N ASN A 349 -18.50 -14.94 27.48
CA ASN A 349 -19.04 -16.27 27.78
C ASN A 349 -20.10 -16.19 28.89
N GLY A 350 -21.32 -16.63 28.59
CA GLY A 350 -22.41 -16.74 29.57
C GLY A 350 -22.35 -18.09 30.28
N ASN A 351 -22.08 -18.09 31.59
CA ASN A 351 -21.99 -19.32 32.40
C ASN A 351 -23.25 -19.59 33.22
#